data_AF-A0A6G6TMJ1-F1
#
_entry.id   AF-A0A6G6TMJ1-F1
#
_cell.length_a   1.000
_cell.length_b   1.000
_cell.length_c   1.000
_cell.angle_alpha   90.00
_cell.angle_beta   90.00
_cell.angle_gamma   90.00
#
_symmetry.space_group_name_H-M   'P 1'
#
loop_
_entity.id
_entity.type
_entity.pdbx_description
1 polymer ?
#
loop_
_entity_poly.entity_id
_entity_poly.type
_entity_poly.pdbx_seq_one_letter_code
_entity_poly.pdbx_strand_id
1 'polypeptide(L)'
;MKRFLLFLSIFNAAICEAAVVDLTNTSWEKHAKQCNLDPLLLYAIALKESSHRTGDKSFVAPHRYALNNPIMGSYYPVNRDDAVRKVREYVSVSALTDIGIKQINWRWNGSNYVSDPAELLDVDKNIELSAKVLCRAIELSPNDIAQAIGNYHTPNPALKNKAKEYGESVLLIWKRLKENEQ
;
A
#
# COMPACT_ATOMS: atom_id res chain seq x y z
N MET A 1 35.86 -40.50 37.38
CA MET A 1 36.11 -40.03 36.00
C MET A 1 34.79 -39.99 35.23
N LYS A 2 34.22 -38.81 34.96
CA LYS A 2 33.24 -38.63 33.87
C LYS A 2 33.46 -37.24 33.28
N ARG A 3 34.01 -37.20 32.07
CA ARG A 3 34.24 -36.00 31.26
C ARG A 3 32.88 -35.52 30.74
N PHE A 4 32.54 -34.27 30.96
CA PHE A 4 31.42 -33.61 30.30
C PHE A 4 31.92 -33.03 28.97
N LEU A 5 31.40 -33.56 27.85
CA LEU A 5 31.63 -33.01 26.51
C LEU A 5 30.53 -31.97 26.24
N LEU A 6 30.93 -30.71 26.07
CA LEU A 6 30.03 -29.64 25.62
C LEU A 6 29.96 -29.71 24.09
N PHE A 7 28.78 -30.03 23.54
CA PHE A 7 28.51 -29.88 22.11
C PHE A 7 28.01 -28.45 21.86
N LEU A 8 28.84 -27.62 21.22
CA LEU A 8 28.44 -26.31 20.72
C LEU A 8 27.75 -26.51 19.36
N SER A 9 26.41 -26.43 19.34
CA SER A 9 25.65 -26.44 18.08
C SER A 9 25.67 -25.04 17.46
N ILE A 10 26.32 -24.91 16.32
CA ILE A 10 26.31 -23.68 15.50
C ILE A 10 24.97 -23.66 14.74
N PHE A 11 24.09 -22.72 15.09
CA PHE A 11 22.91 -22.42 14.29
C PHE A 11 23.35 -21.62 13.06
N ASN A 12 23.33 -22.24 11.88
CA ASN A 12 23.38 -21.50 10.62
C ASN A 12 22.03 -20.81 10.42
N ALA A 13 21.97 -19.51 10.69
CA ALA A 13 20.85 -18.69 10.26
C ALA A 13 20.93 -18.54 8.74
N ALA A 14 19.94 -19.09 8.02
CA ALA A 14 19.76 -18.76 6.62
C ALA A 14 19.49 -17.25 6.52
N ILE A 15 20.38 -16.52 5.86
CA ILE A 15 20.16 -15.12 5.52
C ILE A 15 19.06 -15.11 4.46
N CYS A 16 17.87 -14.67 4.85
CA CYS A 16 16.82 -14.35 3.90
C CYS A 16 17.18 -13.01 3.28
N GLU A 17 17.77 -13.03 2.10
CA GLU A 17 18.12 -11.82 1.36
C GLU A 17 16.81 -11.15 0.92
N ALA A 18 16.50 -10.00 1.53
CA ALA A 18 15.32 -9.23 1.17
C ALA A 18 15.55 -8.63 -0.22
N ALA A 19 14.68 -8.94 -1.19
CA ALA A 19 14.80 -8.40 -2.53
C ALA A 19 14.72 -6.86 -2.52
N VAL A 20 15.69 -6.22 -3.14
CA VAL A 20 15.74 -4.76 -3.34
C VAL A 20 14.60 -4.34 -4.27
N VAL A 21 13.89 -3.26 -3.91
CA VAL A 21 12.79 -2.72 -4.71
C VAL A 21 13.32 -1.56 -5.56
N ASP A 22 13.67 -1.82 -6.82
CA ASP A 22 14.05 -0.78 -7.78
C ASP A 22 12.80 -0.14 -8.41
N LEU A 23 12.63 1.17 -8.18
CA LEU A 23 11.50 1.96 -8.70
C LEU A 23 11.89 2.92 -9.82
N THR A 24 13.13 2.85 -10.34
CA THR A 24 13.58 3.72 -11.44
C THR A 24 12.76 3.49 -12.72
N ASN A 25 12.40 4.57 -13.41
CA ASN A 25 11.57 4.55 -14.62
C ASN A 25 10.20 3.87 -14.46
N THR A 26 9.66 3.81 -13.23
CA THR A 26 8.32 3.24 -12.96
C THR A 26 7.25 4.31 -12.77
N SER A 27 5.97 3.90 -12.76
CA SER A 27 4.84 4.76 -12.37
C SER A 27 5.02 5.36 -10.97
N TRP A 28 5.70 4.65 -10.06
CA TRP A 28 5.99 5.15 -8.71
C TRP A 28 6.87 6.39 -8.77
N GLU A 29 8.00 6.32 -9.48
CA GLU A 29 8.90 7.45 -9.65
C GLU A 29 8.23 8.60 -10.42
N LYS A 30 7.53 8.28 -11.51
CA LYS A 30 6.81 9.26 -12.33
C LYS A 30 5.84 10.10 -11.52
N HIS A 31 5.01 9.46 -10.68
CA HIS A 31 3.94 10.16 -9.96
C HIS A 31 4.39 10.73 -8.61
N ALA A 32 5.46 10.20 -7.99
CA ALA A 32 6.05 10.78 -6.78
C ALA A 32 6.57 12.22 -7.01
N LYS A 33 7.01 12.55 -8.23
CA LYS A 33 7.49 13.88 -8.61
C LYS A 33 6.45 14.99 -8.44
N GLN A 34 5.15 14.67 -8.42
CA GLN A 34 4.07 15.67 -8.36
C GLN A 34 4.15 16.59 -7.12
N CYS A 35 4.61 16.09 -5.98
CA CYS A 35 4.88 16.88 -4.78
C CYS A 35 6.20 16.49 -4.11
N ASN A 36 7.21 16.15 -4.93
CA ASN A 36 8.56 15.82 -4.47
C ASN A 36 8.60 14.72 -3.39
N LEU A 37 7.79 13.68 -3.57
CA LEU A 37 7.76 12.52 -2.68
C LEU A 37 8.91 11.56 -3.02
N ASP A 38 9.33 10.80 -2.01
CA ASP A 38 10.14 9.59 -2.22
C ASP A 38 9.24 8.50 -2.85
N PRO A 39 9.60 7.92 -4.02
CA PRO A 39 8.82 6.84 -4.65
C PRO A 39 8.58 5.64 -3.72
N LEU A 40 9.55 5.33 -2.83
CA LEU A 40 9.38 4.26 -1.84
C LEU A 40 8.30 4.58 -0.81
N LEU A 41 7.98 5.86 -0.56
CA LEU A 41 6.86 6.22 0.32
C LEU A 41 5.51 5.84 -0.32
N LEU A 42 5.35 6.09 -1.62
CA LEU A 42 4.15 5.63 -2.34
C LEU A 42 4.07 4.11 -2.35
N TYR A 43 5.19 3.42 -2.54
CA TYR A 43 5.23 1.96 -2.48
C TYR A 43 4.93 1.42 -1.07
N ALA A 44 5.45 2.06 -0.01
CA ALA A 44 5.18 1.70 1.38
C ALA A 44 3.69 1.78 1.73
N ILE A 45 3.00 2.84 1.29
CA ILE A 45 1.54 2.94 1.43
C ILE A 45 0.86 1.80 0.67
N ALA A 46 1.32 1.45 -0.53
CA ALA A 46 0.73 0.35 -1.30
C ALA A 46 0.86 -1.00 -0.58
N LEU A 47 2.00 -1.25 0.07
CA LEU A 47 2.19 -2.42 0.93
C LEU A 47 1.24 -2.38 2.12
N LYS A 48 1.06 -1.23 2.78
CA LYS A 48 0.12 -1.11 3.89
C LYS A 48 -1.33 -1.37 3.46
N GLU A 49 -1.70 -0.94 2.26
CA GLU A 49 -3.08 -1.00 1.73
C GLU A 49 -3.44 -2.36 1.13
N SER A 50 -2.57 -2.93 0.30
CA SER A 50 -2.95 -4.08 -0.54
C SER A 50 -1.92 -5.21 -0.53
N SER A 51 -1.04 -5.28 0.48
CA SER A 51 -0.06 -6.37 0.56
C SER A 51 -0.73 -7.73 0.42
N HIS A 52 -0.21 -8.54 -0.49
CA HIS A 52 -0.61 -9.92 -0.67
C HIS A 52 0.63 -10.80 -0.84
N ARG A 53 0.56 -12.04 -0.35
CA ARG A 53 1.66 -13.00 -0.50
C ARG A 53 1.65 -13.52 -1.93
N THR A 54 2.79 -13.44 -2.61
CA THR A 54 2.96 -13.89 -3.99
C THR A 54 3.85 -15.14 -4.04
N GLY A 55 3.69 -15.96 -5.08
CA GLY A 55 4.52 -17.15 -5.32
C GLY A 55 4.43 -18.21 -4.22
N ASP A 56 5.60 -18.76 -3.86
CA ASP A 56 5.79 -19.76 -2.78
C ASP A 56 5.63 -19.18 -1.36
N LYS A 57 5.02 -17.99 -1.26
CA LYS A 57 4.75 -17.24 -0.02
C LYS A 57 5.99 -16.57 0.57
N SER A 58 7.13 -16.53 -0.12
CA SER A 58 8.34 -15.83 0.32
C SER A 58 8.28 -14.31 0.09
N PHE A 59 7.49 -13.84 -0.88
CA PHE A 59 7.48 -12.44 -1.29
C PHE A 59 6.13 -11.75 -1.03
N VAL A 60 6.17 -10.53 -0.47
CA VAL A 60 5.00 -9.69 -0.22
C VAL A 60 5.05 -8.48 -1.15
N ALA A 61 4.01 -8.31 -1.98
CA ALA A 61 3.89 -7.18 -2.89
C ALA A 61 2.47 -6.59 -2.83
N PRO A 62 2.27 -5.33 -3.24
CA PRO A 62 0.94 -4.75 -3.38
C PRO A 62 0.13 -5.48 -4.46
N HIS A 63 -1.15 -5.77 -4.19
CA HIS A 63 -2.00 -6.50 -5.10
C HIS A 63 -2.75 -5.58 -6.05
N ARG A 64 -2.44 -5.68 -7.34
CA ARG A 64 -2.93 -4.77 -8.39
C ARG A 64 -4.45 -4.59 -8.47
N TYR A 65 -5.21 -5.64 -8.14
CA TYR A 65 -6.67 -5.67 -8.24
C TYR A 65 -7.40 -5.79 -6.91
N ALA A 66 -6.73 -5.56 -5.78
CA ALA A 66 -7.37 -5.73 -4.48
C ALA A 66 -8.66 -4.89 -4.40
N LEU A 67 -9.72 -5.50 -3.90
CA LEU A 67 -10.99 -4.84 -3.62
C LEU A 67 -11.30 -5.00 -2.14
N ASN A 68 -11.79 -3.94 -1.52
CA ASN A 68 -12.31 -3.99 -0.17
C ASN A 68 -13.63 -3.25 -0.10
N ASN A 69 -14.62 -3.85 0.55
CA ASN A 69 -15.95 -3.28 0.68
C ASN A 69 -16.50 -3.58 2.07
N PRO A 70 -17.17 -2.63 2.73
CA PRO A 70 -17.64 -2.82 4.10
C PRO A 70 -18.72 -3.90 4.26
N ILE A 71 -19.39 -4.31 3.18
CA ILE A 71 -20.46 -5.32 3.19
C ILE A 71 -19.95 -6.64 2.62
N MET A 72 -19.21 -6.60 1.50
CA MET A 72 -18.74 -7.80 0.80
C MET A 72 -17.38 -8.33 1.30
N GLY A 73 -16.67 -7.55 2.11
CA GLY A 73 -15.32 -7.88 2.56
C GLY A 73 -14.25 -7.72 1.46
N SER A 74 -13.06 -8.27 1.71
CA SER A 74 -11.93 -8.17 0.78
C SER A 74 -11.96 -9.25 -0.30
N TYR A 75 -11.52 -8.90 -1.51
CA TYR A 75 -11.37 -9.83 -2.62
C TYR A 75 -10.14 -9.51 -3.45
N TYR A 76 -9.47 -10.56 -3.94
CA TYR A 76 -8.19 -10.48 -4.64
C TYR A 76 -8.30 -11.19 -6.01
N PRO A 77 -8.84 -10.50 -7.04
CA PRO A 77 -8.97 -11.06 -8.39
C PRO A 77 -7.62 -11.43 -9.00
N VAL A 78 -7.54 -12.60 -9.62
CA VAL A 78 -6.30 -13.09 -10.26
C VAL A 78 -6.09 -12.46 -11.64
N ASN A 79 -7.17 -12.03 -12.31
CA ASN A 79 -7.11 -11.47 -13.67
C ASN A 79 -8.00 -10.23 -13.82
N ARG A 80 -7.77 -9.48 -14.91
CA ARG A 80 -8.42 -8.20 -15.18
C ARG A 80 -9.91 -8.33 -15.41
N ASP A 81 -10.35 -9.34 -16.16
CA ASP A 81 -11.77 -9.49 -16.51
C ASP A 81 -12.62 -9.76 -15.27
N ASP A 82 -12.10 -10.57 -14.36
CA ASP A 82 -12.73 -10.81 -13.07
C ASP A 82 -12.75 -9.55 -12.19
N ALA A 83 -11.63 -8.83 -12.13
CA ALA A 83 -11.55 -7.57 -11.41
C ALA A 83 -12.58 -6.54 -11.92
N VAL A 84 -12.74 -6.40 -13.24
CA VAL A 84 -13.70 -5.47 -13.86
C VAL A 84 -15.14 -5.85 -13.55
N ARG A 85 -15.49 -7.14 -13.56
CA ARG A 85 -16.83 -7.56 -13.14
C ARG A 85 -17.06 -7.27 -11.65
N LYS A 86 -16.10 -7.67 -10.81
CA LYS A 86 -16.22 -7.59 -9.35
C LYS A 86 -16.21 -6.17 -8.82
N VAL A 87 -15.42 -5.26 -9.40
CA VAL A 87 -15.39 -3.86 -8.94
C VAL A 87 -16.74 -3.18 -9.14
N ARG A 88 -17.45 -3.48 -10.24
CA ARG A 88 -18.79 -2.93 -10.52
C ARG A 88 -19.82 -3.49 -9.54
N GLU A 89 -19.75 -4.80 -9.26
CA GLU A 89 -20.57 -5.44 -8.22
C GLU A 89 -20.32 -4.80 -6.85
N TYR A 90 -19.07 -4.66 -6.43
CA TYR A 90 -18.67 -4.08 -5.15
C TYR A 90 -19.18 -2.64 -5.00
N VAL A 91 -18.94 -1.79 -6.00
CA VAL A 91 -19.40 -0.40 -5.99
C VAL A 91 -20.92 -0.29 -5.98
N SER A 92 -21.64 -1.21 -6.65
CA SER A 92 -23.10 -1.24 -6.62
C SER A 92 -23.67 -1.58 -5.23
N VAL A 93 -22.95 -2.38 -4.45
CA VAL A 93 -23.31 -2.72 -3.07
C VAL A 93 -22.96 -1.59 -2.10
N SER A 94 -21.80 -0.95 -2.27
CA SER A 94 -21.46 0.26 -1.52
C SER A 94 -20.43 1.11 -2.24
N ALA A 95 -20.71 2.41 -2.35
CA ALA A 95 -19.74 3.37 -2.87
C ALA A 95 -18.49 3.52 -1.97
N LEU A 96 -18.52 3.03 -0.73
CA LEU A 96 -17.35 2.98 0.16
C LEU A 96 -16.42 1.79 -0.19
N THR A 97 -16.22 1.52 -1.47
CA THR A 97 -15.35 0.45 -1.96
C THR A 97 -13.95 1.00 -2.21
N ASP A 98 -12.94 0.33 -1.67
CA ASP A 98 -11.53 0.61 -1.93
C ASP A 98 -11.02 -0.26 -3.10
N ILE A 99 -10.35 0.38 -4.06
CA ILE A 99 -10.07 -0.25 -5.36
C ILE A 99 -8.58 -0.19 -5.69
N GLY A 100 -8.03 -1.34 -6.08
CA GLY A 100 -6.73 -1.49 -6.70
C GLY A 100 -5.55 -1.39 -5.74
N ILE A 101 -4.36 -1.23 -6.33
CA ILE A 101 -3.06 -1.34 -5.66
C ILE A 101 -2.85 -0.35 -4.50
N LYS A 102 -3.56 0.79 -4.52
CA LYS A 102 -3.50 1.82 -3.46
C LYS A 102 -4.80 1.97 -2.67
N GLN A 103 -5.74 1.05 -2.88
CA GLN A 103 -7.04 1.05 -2.19
C GLN A 103 -7.73 2.43 -2.26
N ILE A 104 -7.83 2.99 -3.48
CA ILE A 104 -8.51 4.27 -3.67
C ILE A 104 -10.00 4.08 -3.40
N ASN A 105 -10.50 4.74 -2.35
CA ASN A 105 -11.92 4.70 -2.03
C ASN A 105 -12.75 5.40 -3.12
N TRP A 106 -13.75 4.70 -3.66
CA TRP A 106 -14.59 5.18 -4.74
C TRP A 106 -15.37 6.45 -4.39
N ARG A 107 -16.08 6.47 -3.25
CA ARG A 107 -16.88 7.62 -2.82
C ARG A 107 -16.03 8.84 -2.52
N TRP A 108 -14.91 8.67 -1.83
CA TRP A 108 -14.15 9.80 -1.30
C TRP A 108 -13.18 10.41 -2.32
N ASN A 109 -12.57 9.56 -3.15
CA ASN A 109 -11.50 9.98 -4.04
C ASN A 109 -11.80 9.59 -5.49
N GLY A 110 -12.06 8.31 -5.76
CA GLY A 110 -12.15 7.77 -7.11
C GLY A 110 -13.14 8.51 -8.03
N SER A 111 -14.39 8.63 -7.57
CA SER A 111 -15.49 9.24 -8.33
C SER A 111 -15.33 10.74 -8.61
N ASN A 112 -14.36 11.41 -7.98
CA ASN A 112 -14.02 12.80 -8.29
C ASN A 112 -13.11 12.93 -9.52
N TYR A 113 -12.47 11.84 -9.97
CA TYR A 113 -11.45 11.87 -11.02
C TYR A 113 -11.76 10.99 -12.22
N VAL A 114 -12.52 9.91 -12.04
CA VAL A 114 -12.87 8.95 -13.09
C VAL A 114 -14.35 8.58 -13.01
N SER A 115 -14.91 8.11 -14.12
CA SER A 115 -16.35 7.87 -14.25
C SER A 115 -16.74 6.40 -14.13
N ASP A 116 -15.83 5.48 -14.49
CA ASP A 116 -15.99 4.05 -14.27
C ASP A 116 -15.01 3.58 -13.18
N PRO A 117 -15.46 2.93 -12.10
CA PRO A 117 -14.56 2.40 -11.07
C PRO A 117 -13.54 1.39 -11.60
N ALA A 118 -13.80 0.76 -12.76
CA ALA A 118 -12.83 -0.12 -13.42
C ALA A 118 -11.57 0.62 -13.91
N GLU A 119 -11.61 1.95 -14.09
CA GLU A 119 -10.44 2.76 -14.41
C GLU A 119 -9.40 2.73 -13.28
N LEU A 120 -9.83 2.52 -12.03
CA LEU A 120 -8.94 2.40 -10.87
C LEU A 120 -8.24 1.04 -10.77
N LEU A 121 -8.58 0.08 -11.63
CA LEU A 121 -7.83 -1.19 -11.75
C LEU A 121 -6.58 -1.04 -12.62
N ASP A 122 -6.44 0.07 -13.34
CA ASP A 122 -5.20 0.43 -14.02
C ASP A 122 -4.15 0.89 -13.00
N VAL A 123 -2.97 0.26 -13.01
CA VAL A 123 -1.95 0.48 -11.98
C VAL A 123 -1.37 1.89 -12.06
N ASP A 124 -1.10 2.42 -13.27
CA ASP A 124 -0.55 3.77 -13.43
C ASP A 124 -1.58 4.81 -12.95
N LYS A 125 -2.84 4.67 -13.37
CA LYS A 125 -3.94 5.54 -12.93
C LYS A 125 -4.14 5.51 -11.42
N ASN A 126 -4.12 4.33 -10.81
CA ASN A 126 -4.32 4.17 -9.38
C ASN A 126 -3.18 4.85 -8.58
N ILE A 127 -1.93 4.68 -9.04
CA ILE A 127 -0.76 5.34 -8.45
C ILE A 127 -0.85 6.86 -8.65
N GLU A 128 -1.19 7.34 -9.85
CA GLU A 128 -1.38 8.75 -10.16
C GLU A 128 -2.35 9.42 -9.18
N LEU A 129 -3.54 8.84 -9.01
CA LEU A 129 -4.56 9.43 -8.14
C LEU A 129 -4.17 9.33 -6.66
N SER A 130 -3.49 8.24 -6.26
CA SER A 130 -2.98 8.12 -4.90
C SER A 130 -1.96 9.20 -4.56
N ALA A 131 -1.08 9.55 -5.50
CA ALA A 131 -0.11 10.62 -5.33
C ALA A 131 -0.83 11.96 -5.11
N LYS A 132 -1.83 12.29 -5.94
CA LYS A 132 -2.65 13.51 -5.76
C LYS A 132 -3.32 13.58 -4.39
N VAL A 133 -3.91 12.49 -3.93
CA VAL A 133 -4.57 12.41 -2.61
C VAL A 133 -3.54 12.63 -1.49
N LEU A 134 -2.37 12.00 -1.58
CA LEU A 134 -1.32 12.16 -0.58
C LEU A 134 -0.73 13.56 -0.56
N CYS A 135 -0.49 14.18 -1.74
CA CYS A 135 -0.03 15.56 -1.82
C CYS A 135 -0.98 16.51 -1.08
N ARG A 136 -2.28 16.38 -1.33
CA ARG A 136 -3.31 17.17 -0.62
C ARG A 136 -3.31 16.91 0.89
N ALA A 137 -3.11 15.67 1.30
CA ALA A 137 -3.06 15.32 2.72
C ALA A 137 -1.85 15.95 3.43
N ILE A 138 -0.71 16.05 2.76
CA ILE A 138 0.51 16.72 3.24
C ILE A 138 0.31 18.24 3.31
N GLU A 139 -0.30 18.85 2.30
CA GLU A 139 -0.63 20.29 2.30
C GLU A 139 -1.53 20.67 3.49
N LEU A 140 -2.45 19.79 3.88
CA LEU A 140 -3.35 20.00 5.02
C LEU A 140 -2.69 19.74 6.39
N SER A 141 -1.50 19.13 6.44
CA SER A 141 -0.82 18.77 7.69
C SER A 141 0.70 18.87 7.55
N PRO A 142 1.26 20.03 7.16
CA PRO A 142 2.66 20.17 6.75
C PRO A 142 3.67 19.94 7.89
N ASN A 143 3.22 20.04 9.14
CA ASN A 143 4.08 19.96 10.33
C ASN A 143 4.05 18.60 11.04
N ASP A 144 3.24 17.64 10.55
CA ASP A 144 3.17 16.29 11.11
C ASP A 144 3.00 15.29 9.96
N ILE A 145 4.13 14.79 9.45
CA ILE A 145 4.16 13.89 8.30
C ILE A 145 3.40 12.57 8.57
N ALA A 146 3.43 12.08 9.81
CA ALA A 146 2.67 10.89 10.18
C ALA A 146 1.16 11.19 10.13
N GLN A 147 0.72 12.33 10.63
CA GLN A 147 -0.67 12.76 10.50
C GLN A 147 -1.08 12.96 9.03
N ALA A 148 -0.22 13.61 8.23
CA ALA A 148 -0.47 13.83 6.80
C ALA A 148 -0.67 12.51 6.04
N ILE A 149 0.23 11.54 6.22
CA ILE A 149 0.08 10.20 5.65
C ILE A 149 -1.17 9.52 6.23
N GLY A 150 -1.44 9.68 7.52
CA GLY A 150 -2.64 9.17 8.16
C GLY A 150 -3.95 9.67 7.54
N ASN A 151 -3.98 10.94 7.15
CA ASN A 151 -5.15 11.56 6.52
C ASN A 151 -5.44 10.98 5.13
N TYR A 152 -4.47 10.33 4.47
CA TYR A 152 -4.72 9.52 3.27
C TYR A 152 -5.70 8.37 3.57
N HIS A 153 -5.51 7.70 4.71
CA HIS A 153 -6.37 6.59 5.15
C HIS A 153 -7.69 7.09 5.72
N THR A 154 -7.64 8.09 6.60
CA THR A 154 -8.86 8.72 7.12
C THR A 154 -8.61 10.17 7.56
N PRO A 155 -9.23 11.17 6.91
CA PRO A 155 -9.11 12.57 7.32
C PRO A 155 -10.11 12.95 8.42
N ASN A 156 -10.85 11.99 9.00
CA ASN A 156 -11.87 12.27 10.01
C ASN A 156 -11.20 12.77 11.31
N PRO A 157 -11.49 14.00 11.77
CA PRO A 157 -10.90 14.54 13.00
C PRO A 157 -11.18 13.67 14.25
N ALA A 158 -12.32 12.99 14.30
CA ALA A 158 -12.64 12.08 15.40
C ALA A 158 -11.77 10.81 15.42
N LEU A 159 -11.11 10.49 14.30
CA LEU A 159 -10.21 9.34 14.14
C LEU A 159 -8.73 9.75 14.02
N LYS A 160 -8.39 10.98 14.42
CA LYS A 160 -7.04 11.54 14.27
C LYS A 160 -5.93 10.61 14.78
N ASN A 161 -6.10 10.00 15.95
CA ASN A 161 -5.08 9.08 16.50
C ASN A 161 -4.90 7.83 15.63
N LYS A 162 -5.99 7.24 15.12
CA LYS A 162 -5.93 6.09 14.21
C LYS A 162 -5.25 6.45 12.88
N ALA A 163 -5.55 7.64 12.36
CA ALA A 163 -4.87 8.16 11.19
C ALA A 163 -3.36 8.26 11.46
N LYS A 164 -2.96 8.85 12.58
CA LYS A 164 -1.53 8.96 12.95
C LYS A 164 -0.85 7.60 13.10
N GLU A 165 -1.47 6.64 13.78
CA GLU A 165 -0.97 5.26 13.92
C GLU A 165 -0.76 4.58 12.55
N TYR A 166 -1.69 4.81 11.61
CA TYR A 166 -1.53 4.37 10.22
C TYR A 166 -0.30 5.01 9.57
N GLY A 167 -0.14 6.32 9.70
CA GLY A 167 1.00 7.04 9.13
C GLY A 167 2.34 6.60 9.71
N GLU A 168 2.42 6.40 11.03
CA GLU A 168 3.59 5.85 11.70
C GLU A 168 3.93 4.44 11.18
N SER A 169 2.91 3.60 10.96
CA SER A 169 3.10 2.27 10.36
C SER A 169 3.70 2.35 8.96
N VAL A 170 3.24 3.29 8.13
CA VAL A 170 3.77 3.52 6.78
C VAL A 170 5.22 4.00 6.84
N LEU A 171 5.54 4.93 7.74
CA LEU A 171 6.91 5.45 7.89
C LEU A 171 7.89 4.35 8.31
N LEU A 172 7.45 3.38 9.14
CA LEU A 172 8.25 2.21 9.49
C LEU A 172 8.51 1.30 8.28
N ILE A 173 7.51 1.08 7.41
CA ILE A 173 7.68 0.32 6.17
C ILE A 173 8.65 1.05 5.23
N TRP A 174 8.44 2.35 5.04
CA TRP A 174 9.28 3.19 4.21
C TRP A 174 10.74 3.19 4.66
N LYS A 175 10.99 3.34 5.98
CA LYS A 175 12.33 3.27 6.55
C LYS A 175 13.03 1.94 6.20
N ARG A 176 12.34 0.81 6.37
CA ARG A 176 12.89 -0.52 6.05
C ARG A 176 13.20 -0.69 4.57
N LEU A 177 12.36 -0.17 3.68
CA LEU A 177 12.61 -0.21 2.25
C LEU A 177 13.91 0.54 1.89
N LYS A 178 14.14 1.71 2.51
CA LYS A 178 15.36 2.50 2.30
C LYS A 178 16.62 1.83 2.86
N GLU A 179 16.49 1.15 4.00
CA GLU A 179 17.60 0.40 4.60
C GLU A 179 18.00 -0.80 3.73
N ASN A 180 17.05 -1.41 3.01
CA ASN A 180 17.31 -2.52 2.09
C ASN A 180 17.80 -2.09 0.71
N GLU A 181 17.86 -0.78 0.39
CA GLU A 181 18.52 -0.29 -0.83
C GLU A 181 20.06 -0.25 -0.70
N GLN A 182 20.59 -0.40 0.52
CA GLN A 182 22.01 -0.29 0.86
C GLN A 182 22.68 -1.66 0.99
#